data_AF-A0A0R2M4H6-F1
#
_entry.id   AF-A0A0R2M4H6-F1
#
_cell.length_a   1.000
_cell.length_b   1.000
_cell.length_c   1.000
_cell.angle_alpha   90.00
_cell.angle_beta   90.00
_cell.angle_gamma   90.00
#
_symmetry.space_group_name_H-M   'P 1'
#
loop_
_entity.id
_entity.type
_entity.pdbx_description
1 polymer ?
#
loop_
_entity_poly.entity_id
_entity_poly.type
_entity_poly.pdbx_seq_one_letter_code
_entity_poly.pdbx_strand_id
1 'polypeptide(L)'
;MRVARPLNAALRLIGFTLSLIMVKYYIIRRLINVTIRYPNGKVYRQPSHSKSKPSKFANTNFGDRGMSLEEEINDSNTYYLEHEIAVIHKKPTPIQIVKVDYPNRSAAVIKEAYFKHASTTDYNGVYRGKYLDFEAKETKSKTAFPLKNFHEHQIEHMRQCLHQGGICFVIIRFASLDRLFLLKATDLFTYWDHQQDGGRKSIPLTDIEQQAAELKYHINPLIPYLDAIDNIIDEDSSSH
;
A
#
# COMPACT_ATOMS: atom_id res chain seq x y z
N MET A 1 -13.43 60.87 -20.64
CA MET A 1 -13.47 62.13 -19.86
C MET A 1 -14.51 61.96 -18.75
N ARG A 2 -14.12 62.14 -17.48
CA ARG A 2 -14.93 61.94 -16.26
C ARG A 2 -16.00 63.03 -16.10
N VAL A 3 -17.20 62.66 -15.61
CA VAL A 3 -18.04 63.37 -14.60
C VAL A 3 -19.07 62.32 -14.09
N ALA A 4 -19.08 61.74 -12.88
CA ALA A 4 -19.26 62.23 -11.50
C ALA A 4 -20.71 62.64 -11.10
N ARG A 5 -21.47 61.67 -10.54
CA ARG A 5 -22.41 61.63 -9.37
C ARG A 5 -23.44 62.77 -9.11
N PRO A 6 -24.64 62.49 -8.53
CA PRO A 6 -24.86 62.04 -7.12
C PRO A 6 -25.87 60.87 -7.01
N LEU A 7 -25.90 59.91 -6.06
CA LEU A 7 -25.70 59.80 -4.60
C LEU A 7 -26.55 60.75 -3.75
N ASN A 8 -27.81 60.37 -3.44
CA ASN A 8 -28.46 60.52 -2.13
C ASN A 8 -29.98 60.26 -2.22
N ALA A 9 -30.43 59.03 -1.94
CA ALA A 9 -31.82 58.74 -1.55
C ALA A 9 -32.04 57.33 -0.94
N ALA A 10 -31.06 56.41 -0.97
CA ALA A 10 -31.23 55.05 -0.47
C ALA A 10 -30.63 54.80 0.92
N LEU A 11 -30.13 55.83 1.61
CA LEU A 11 -29.44 55.72 2.90
C LEU A 11 -30.22 56.40 4.05
N ARG A 12 -31.53 56.16 4.14
CA ARG A 12 -32.33 56.49 5.35
C ARG A 12 -33.37 55.45 5.75
N LEU A 13 -33.37 54.25 5.15
CA LEU A 13 -34.31 53.17 5.50
C LEU A 13 -33.66 51.84 5.98
N ILE A 14 -32.35 51.83 6.23
CA ILE A 14 -31.63 50.63 6.71
C ILE A 14 -31.24 50.74 8.20
N GLY A 15 -31.65 51.83 8.87
CA GLY A 15 -31.26 52.13 10.25
C GLY A 15 -32.20 51.65 11.36
N PHE A 16 -33.35 51.03 11.06
CA PHE A 16 -34.36 50.72 12.10
C PHE A 16 -34.90 49.29 12.11
N THR A 17 -34.36 48.40 11.27
CA THR A 17 -34.78 46.98 11.23
C THR A 17 -33.72 45.99 11.74
N LEU A 18 -32.50 46.46 12.06
CA LEU A 18 -31.45 45.58 12.61
C LEU A 18 -31.35 45.56 14.15
N SER A 19 -32.06 46.44 14.86
CA SER A 19 -32.05 46.47 16.33
C SER A 19 -33.07 45.53 16.98
N LEU A 20 -34.14 45.14 16.28
CA LEU A 20 -35.18 44.25 16.83
C LEU A 20 -34.89 42.75 16.62
N ILE A 21 -34.02 42.39 15.65
CA ILE A 21 -33.61 41.01 15.41
C ILE A 21 -32.50 40.57 16.39
N MET A 22 -31.68 41.51 16.87
CA MET A 22 -30.63 41.23 17.86
C MET A 22 -31.14 41.09 19.31
N VAL A 23 -32.33 41.61 19.65
CA VAL A 23 -32.91 41.45 21.00
C VAL A 23 -33.67 40.12 21.15
N LYS A 24 -34.24 39.56 20.07
CA LYS A 24 -34.84 38.21 20.11
C LYS A 24 -33.81 37.08 20.23
N TYR A 25 -32.62 37.26 19.64
CA TYR A 25 -31.54 36.28 19.75
C TYR A 25 -30.82 36.28 21.11
N TYR A 26 -30.91 37.36 21.89
CA TYR A 26 -30.21 37.50 23.17
C TYR A 26 -31.02 37.10 24.41
N ILE A 27 -32.33 36.82 24.27
CA ILE A 27 -33.21 36.48 25.42
C ILE A 27 -33.64 34.99 25.46
N ILE A 28 -33.24 34.14 24.48
CA ILE A 28 -33.44 32.67 24.55
C ILE A 28 -32.14 31.95 24.94
N ARG A 29 -31.54 32.39 26.05
CA ARG A 29 -30.53 31.62 26.79
C ARG A 29 -30.75 31.84 28.29
N ARG A 30 -31.87 31.34 28.80
CA ARG A 30 -32.11 31.21 30.24
C ARG A 30 -32.36 29.73 30.56
N LEU A 31 -31.31 29.13 31.12
CA LEU A 31 -31.21 27.90 31.91
C LEU A 31 -32.49 27.04 32.08
N ILE A 32 -32.52 25.91 31.39
CA ILE A 32 -33.20 24.69 31.86
C ILE A 32 -32.21 23.54 31.67
N ASN A 33 -31.53 23.12 32.74
CA ASN A 33 -30.73 21.89 32.76
C ASN A 33 -31.67 20.70 33.00
N VAL A 34 -32.28 20.17 31.93
CA VAL A 34 -32.95 18.87 32.02
C VAL A 34 -31.89 17.78 32.05
N THR A 35 -31.76 17.10 33.18
CA THR A 35 -30.92 15.90 33.28
C THR A 35 -31.69 14.72 32.70
N ILE A 36 -31.33 14.29 31.49
CA ILE A 36 -31.91 13.08 30.88
C ILE A 36 -31.34 11.86 31.61
N ARG A 37 -32.21 11.04 32.22
CA ARG A 37 -31.85 9.78 32.90
C ARG A 37 -32.44 8.61 32.13
N TYR A 38 -31.66 7.54 31.95
CA TYR A 38 -32.13 6.30 31.33
C TYR A 38 -32.83 5.38 32.38
N PRO A 39 -33.66 4.41 31.95
CA PRO A 39 -34.39 3.49 32.84
C PRO A 39 -33.52 2.67 33.81
N ASN A 40 -32.22 2.60 33.53
CA ASN A 40 -31.18 1.93 34.32
C ASN A 40 -30.34 2.91 35.19
N GLY A 41 -30.86 4.11 35.47
CA GLY A 41 -30.34 5.03 36.50
C GLY A 41 -29.09 5.83 36.12
N LYS A 42 -28.52 5.62 34.92
CA LYS A 42 -27.33 6.35 34.46
C LYS A 42 -27.72 7.74 33.91
N VAL A 43 -26.97 8.76 34.33
CA VAL A 43 -27.15 10.15 33.90
C VAL A 43 -26.46 10.37 32.54
N TYR A 44 -27.19 10.94 31.58
CA TYR A 44 -26.60 11.33 30.29
C TYR A 44 -25.66 12.53 30.46
N ARG A 45 -24.37 12.34 30.13
CA ARG A 45 -23.37 13.41 30.02
C ARG A 45 -23.10 13.71 28.54
N GLN A 46 -23.29 14.97 28.13
CA GLN A 46 -22.88 15.45 26.82
C GLN A 46 -21.35 15.33 26.69
N PRO A 47 -20.80 14.73 25.61
CA PRO A 47 -19.37 14.64 25.41
C PRO A 47 -18.79 16.03 25.12
N SER A 48 -17.79 16.44 25.91
CA SER A 48 -17.03 17.67 25.72
C SER A 48 -16.36 17.67 24.34
N HIS A 49 -16.58 18.73 23.55
CA HIS A 49 -15.81 19.02 22.35
C HIS A 49 -14.35 19.34 22.75
N SER A 50 -13.51 18.31 22.80
CA SER A 50 -12.06 18.46 22.67
C SER A 50 -11.47 17.15 22.14
N LYS A 51 -10.52 17.31 21.22
CA LYS A 51 -9.85 16.32 20.35
C LYS A 51 -10.58 16.04 19.03
N SER A 52 -10.14 16.78 18.02
CA SER A 52 -10.29 16.45 16.61
C SER A 52 -9.97 14.97 16.38
N LYS A 53 -10.89 14.25 15.73
CA LYS A 53 -10.59 12.95 15.13
C LYS A 53 -9.52 13.19 14.05
N PRO A 54 -8.46 12.38 13.93
CA PRO A 54 -7.56 12.50 12.80
C PRO A 54 -8.37 12.12 11.54
N SER A 55 -8.53 13.08 10.63
CA SER A 55 -9.02 12.82 9.28
C SER A 55 -7.99 11.92 8.60
N LYS A 56 -8.42 10.75 8.11
CA LYS A 56 -7.56 9.80 7.38
C LYS A 56 -7.18 10.28 5.97
N PHE A 57 -7.39 11.54 5.63
CA PHE A 57 -7.02 12.11 4.33
C PHE A 57 -6.57 13.55 4.53
N ALA A 58 -5.53 13.92 3.78
CA ALA A 58 -4.73 15.14 3.88
C ALA A 58 -3.64 15.15 4.97
N ASN A 59 -2.62 14.32 4.75
CA ASN A 59 -1.21 14.75 4.85
C ASN A 59 -0.38 13.72 4.08
N THR A 60 -0.02 14.03 2.83
CA THR A 60 1.05 13.33 2.11
C THR A 60 2.38 13.72 2.76
N ASN A 61 2.65 13.09 3.91
CA ASN A 61 3.99 13.08 4.49
C ASN A 61 4.83 12.12 3.65
N PHE A 62 5.86 12.67 3.05
CA PHE A 62 6.96 11.96 2.42
C PHE A 62 7.39 10.77 3.29
N GLY A 63 7.36 9.57 2.68
CA GLY A 63 8.05 8.34 3.07
C GLY A 63 8.18 8.15 4.58
N ASP A 64 7.34 7.29 5.14
CA ASP A 64 7.63 6.71 6.44
C ASP A 64 8.96 5.92 6.30
N ARG A 65 10.08 6.57 6.64
CA ARG A 65 11.48 6.08 6.46
C ARG A 65 11.78 4.95 7.45
N GLY A 66 10.97 3.91 7.37
CA GLY A 66 10.88 2.78 8.30
C GLY A 66 9.95 1.68 7.79
N MET A 67 9.19 1.89 6.71
CA MET A 67 8.39 0.84 6.10
C MET A 67 9.28 -0.25 5.47
N SER A 68 8.84 -1.48 5.67
CA SER A 68 9.42 -2.64 5.01
C SER A 68 9.10 -2.61 3.51
N LEU A 69 9.95 -3.24 2.69
CA LEU A 69 9.69 -3.39 1.26
C LEU A 69 8.32 -4.06 1.00
N GLU A 70 7.93 -4.99 1.87
CA GLU A 70 6.64 -5.66 1.81
C GLU A 70 5.46 -4.68 1.94
N GLU A 71 5.50 -3.77 2.93
CA GLU A 71 4.45 -2.76 3.11
C GLU A 71 4.35 -1.83 1.91
N GLU A 72 5.50 -1.38 1.38
CA GLU A 72 5.54 -0.50 0.20
C GLU A 72 4.95 -1.17 -1.06
N ILE A 73 5.21 -2.47 -1.24
CA ILE A 73 4.62 -3.26 -2.33
C ILE A 73 3.12 -3.45 -2.10
N ASN A 74 2.69 -3.74 -0.87
CA ASN A 74 1.27 -3.90 -0.54
C ASN A 74 0.47 -2.61 -0.78
N ASP A 75 1.04 -1.45 -0.44
CA ASP A 75 0.44 -0.15 -0.71
C ASP A 75 0.33 0.09 -2.22
N SER A 76 1.37 -0.25 -2.97
CA SER A 76 1.36 -0.14 -4.44
C SER A 76 0.34 -1.08 -5.08
N ASN A 77 0.21 -2.32 -4.58
CA ASN A 77 -0.78 -3.29 -5.03
C ASN A 77 -2.21 -2.83 -4.72
N THR A 78 -2.43 -2.22 -3.56
CA THR A 78 -3.72 -1.63 -3.20
C THR A 78 -4.07 -0.51 -4.17
N TYR A 79 -3.12 0.36 -4.49
CA TYR A 79 -3.31 1.40 -5.51
C TYR A 79 -3.71 0.80 -6.86
N TYR A 80 -2.99 -0.21 -7.35
CA TYR A 80 -3.32 -0.85 -8.63
C TYR A 80 -4.72 -1.48 -8.64
N LEU A 81 -5.13 -2.09 -7.54
CA LEU A 81 -6.45 -2.71 -7.40
C LEU A 81 -7.57 -1.66 -7.39
N GLU A 82 -7.42 -0.60 -6.58
CA GLU A 82 -8.42 0.48 -6.45
C GLU A 82 -8.62 1.28 -7.74
N HIS A 83 -7.59 1.34 -8.59
CA HIS A 83 -7.63 2.04 -9.88
C HIS A 83 -7.88 1.11 -11.07
N GLU A 84 -8.25 -0.14 -10.84
CA GLU A 84 -8.54 -1.13 -11.89
C GLU A 84 -7.37 -1.37 -12.88
N ILE A 85 -6.12 -1.19 -12.42
CA ILE A 85 -4.91 -1.34 -13.22
C ILE A 85 -4.47 -2.81 -13.25
N ALA A 86 -4.40 -3.45 -12.08
CA ALA A 86 -4.00 -4.84 -11.91
C ALA A 86 -4.62 -5.47 -10.66
N VAL A 87 -4.77 -6.79 -10.66
CA VAL A 87 -5.27 -7.54 -9.50
C VAL A 87 -4.15 -8.42 -8.96
N ILE A 88 -3.41 -7.91 -7.97
CA ILE A 88 -2.20 -8.52 -7.44
C ILE A 88 -2.28 -8.56 -5.91
N HIS A 89 -1.96 -9.71 -5.32
CA HIS A 89 -2.06 -9.92 -3.89
C HIS A 89 -0.85 -10.65 -3.33
N LYS A 90 -0.57 -10.38 -2.05
CA LYS A 90 0.33 -11.21 -1.25
C LYS A 90 -0.41 -12.47 -0.80
N LYS A 91 0.24 -13.63 -0.94
CA LYS A 91 -0.23 -14.90 -0.39
C LYS A 91 -0.10 -14.86 1.14
N PRO A 92 -1.11 -15.34 1.89
CA PRO A 92 -1.04 -15.37 3.34
C PRO A 92 0.03 -16.35 3.81
N THR A 93 0.65 -16.05 4.96
CA THR A 93 1.64 -16.93 5.57
C THR A 93 1.04 -18.32 5.82
N PRO A 94 1.65 -19.39 5.30
CA PRO A 94 1.07 -20.72 5.42
C PRO A 94 1.16 -21.24 6.85
N ILE A 95 0.01 -21.59 7.42
CA ILE A 95 -0.12 -22.17 8.76
C ILE A 95 -0.83 -23.52 8.69
N GLN A 96 -0.37 -24.48 9.51
CA GLN A 96 -1.09 -25.70 9.80
C GLN A 96 -1.95 -25.50 11.03
N ILE A 97 -3.26 -25.45 10.83
CA ILE A 97 -4.21 -25.37 11.94
C ILE A 97 -4.35 -26.78 12.55
N VAL A 98 -4.11 -26.90 13.85
CA VAL A 98 -4.20 -28.17 14.58
C VAL A 98 -5.43 -28.21 15.48
N LYS A 99 -5.76 -27.09 16.13
CA LYS A 99 -6.93 -27.02 17.00
C LYS A 99 -7.72 -25.74 16.76
N VAL A 100 -9.04 -25.90 16.63
CA VAL A 100 -10.00 -24.80 16.47
C VAL A 100 -11.15 -25.00 17.45
N ASP A 101 -11.51 -23.93 18.15
CA ASP A 101 -12.72 -23.86 18.96
C ASP A 101 -13.79 -23.00 18.25
N TYR A 102 -15.06 -23.35 18.45
CA TYR A 102 -16.21 -22.63 17.88
C TYR A 102 -17.12 -22.12 19.01
N PRO A 103 -16.83 -20.95 19.61
CA PRO A 103 -17.63 -20.43 20.72
C PRO A 103 -19.07 -20.09 20.33
N ASN A 104 -19.33 -19.77 19.06
CA ASN A 104 -20.67 -19.59 18.49
C ASN A 104 -20.64 -19.78 16.97
N ARG A 105 -21.82 -19.80 16.31
CA ARG A 105 -21.94 -20.08 14.86
C ARG A 105 -21.22 -19.09 13.94
N SER A 106 -20.89 -17.89 14.42
CA SER A 106 -20.27 -16.82 13.63
C SER A 106 -18.76 -16.65 13.89
N ALA A 107 -18.17 -17.46 14.77
CA ALA A 107 -16.78 -17.28 15.16
C ALA A 107 -16.05 -18.62 15.29
N ALA A 108 -14.84 -18.66 14.73
CA ALA A 108 -13.88 -19.74 14.92
C ALA A 108 -12.62 -19.13 15.55
N VAL A 109 -12.05 -19.83 16.53
CA VAL A 109 -10.82 -19.42 17.22
C VAL A 109 -9.78 -20.50 17.03
N ILE A 110 -8.72 -20.19 16.30
CA ILE A 110 -7.55 -21.07 16.19
C ILE A 110 -6.84 -21.08 17.55
N LYS A 111 -6.79 -22.26 18.20
CA LYS A 111 -6.13 -22.45 19.50
C LYS A 111 -4.69 -22.91 19.37
N GLU A 112 -4.39 -23.66 18.31
CA GLU A 112 -3.06 -24.21 18.06
C GLU A 112 -2.83 -24.28 16.56
N ALA A 113 -1.69 -23.73 16.13
CA ALA A 113 -1.23 -23.80 14.75
C ALA A 113 0.31 -23.80 14.71
N TYR A 114 0.85 -24.43 13.68
CA TYR A 114 2.29 -24.45 13.39
C TYR A 114 2.55 -23.74 12.06
N PHE A 115 3.61 -22.96 11.97
CA PHE A 115 4.04 -22.41 10.69
C PHE A 115 4.46 -23.55 9.75
N LYS A 116 4.06 -23.45 8.49
CA LYS A 116 4.57 -24.30 7.42
C LYS A 116 5.60 -23.54 6.61
N HIS A 117 6.51 -24.27 5.99
CA HIS A 117 7.33 -23.69 4.94
C HIS A 117 6.45 -23.35 3.73
N ALA A 118 6.59 -22.13 3.21
CA ALA A 118 6.01 -21.79 1.93
C ALA A 118 6.62 -22.68 0.83
N SER A 119 5.82 -23.03 -0.16
CA SER A 119 6.26 -23.80 -1.33
C SER A 119 6.27 -22.96 -2.61
N THR A 120 5.87 -21.69 -2.51
CA THR A 120 5.73 -20.76 -3.63
C THR A 120 6.33 -19.41 -3.25
N THR A 121 6.44 -18.51 -4.22
CA THR A 121 6.68 -17.07 -4.04
C THR A 121 5.54 -16.39 -3.26
N ASP A 122 5.80 -15.19 -2.74
CA ASP A 122 4.87 -14.46 -1.88
C ASP A 122 3.78 -13.69 -2.63
N TYR A 123 3.99 -13.27 -3.89
CA TYR A 123 3.02 -12.45 -4.62
C TYR A 123 2.61 -13.07 -5.95
N ASN A 124 1.35 -12.93 -6.30
CA ASN A 124 0.87 -13.23 -7.65
C ASN A 124 -0.38 -12.42 -8.01
N GLY A 125 -0.72 -12.44 -9.30
CA GLY A 125 -1.88 -11.72 -9.80
C GLY A 125 -2.04 -11.76 -11.30
N VAL A 126 -2.88 -10.86 -11.79
CA VAL A 126 -3.17 -10.69 -13.22
C VAL A 126 -3.00 -9.23 -13.61
N TYR A 127 -2.31 -9.01 -14.73
CA TYR A 127 -2.14 -7.71 -15.36
C TYR A 127 -2.18 -7.88 -16.89
N ARG A 128 -3.01 -7.08 -17.58
CA ARG A 128 -3.21 -7.17 -19.06
C ARG A 128 -3.46 -8.60 -19.57
N GLY A 129 -4.19 -9.41 -18.79
CA GLY A 129 -4.50 -10.81 -19.12
C GLY A 129 -3.34 -11.80 -18.95
N LYS A 130 -2.20 -11.35 -18.42
CA LYS A 130 -1.02 -12.18 -18.12
C LYS A 130 -0.95 -12.49 -16.64
N TYR A 131 -0.53 -13.71 -16.31
CA TYR A 131 -0.23 -14.11 -14.94
C TYR A 131 1.11 -13.51 -14.51
N LEU A 132 1.11 -12.80 -13.38
CA LEU A 132 2.32 -12.30 -12.73
C LEU A 132 2.59 -13.11 -11.46
N ASP A 133 3.84 -13.45 -11.21
CA ASP A 133 4.27 -14.14 -9.99
C ASP A 133 5.66 -13.67 -9.59
N PHE A 134 5.80 -13.14 -8.38
CA PHE A 134 7.05 -12.54 -7.96
C PHE A 134 7.33 -12.67 -6.47
N GLU A 135 8.60 -12.45 -6.15
CA GLU A 135 9.11 -12.40 -4.79
C GLU A 135 9.77 -11.04 -4.53
N ALA A 136 9.73 -10.58 -3.28
CA ALA A 136 10.34 -9.34 -2.86
C ALA A 136 11.36 -9.61 -1.76
N LYS A 137 12.60 -9.14 -1.95
CA LYS A 137 13.67 -9.30 -0.96
C LYS A 137 14.51 -8.05 -0.84
N GLU A 138 15.09 -7.86 0.34
CA GLU A 138 15.96 -6.72 0.61
C GLU A 138 17.31 -7.14 1.20
N THR A 139 18.30 -6.28 1.04
CA THR A 139 19.63 -6.45 1.61
C THR A 139 20.19 -5.12 2.10
N LYS A 140 21.00 -5.16 3.16
CA LYS A 140 21.81 -4.03 3.64
C LYS A 140 23.21 -4.00 3.02
N SER A 141 23.57 -5.06 2.28
CA SER A 141 24.80 -5.08 1.50
C SER A 141 24.79 -3.93 0.49
N LYS A 142 25.94 -3.31 0.23
CA LYS A 142 26.09 -2.21 -0.74
C LYS A 142 26.67 -2.65 -2.08
N THR A 143 27.10 -3.91 -2.20
CA THR A 143 27.92 -4.36 -3.34
C THR A 143 27.37 -5.61 -4.02
N ALA A 144 26.52 -6.39 -3.35
CA ALA A 144 25.95 -7.61 -3.90
C ALA A 144 24.71 -8.06 -3.14
N PHE A 145 23.80 -8.75 -3.83
CA PHE A 145 22.63 -9.40 -3.28
C PHE A 145 22.90 -10.89 -2.98
N PRO A 146 22.84 -11.34 -1.71
CA PRO A 146 23.10 -12.75 -1.36
C PRO A 146 22.02 -13.70 -1.88
N LEU A 147 22.41 -14.77 -2.59
CA LEU A 147 21.46 -15.76 -3.12
C LEU A 147 20.75 -16.54 -2.01
N LYS A 148 21.37 -16.70 -0.84
CA LYS A 148 20.75 -17.34 0.35
C LYS A 148 19.42 -16.71 0.81
N ASN A 149 19.08 -15.52 0.30
CA ASN A 149 17.80 -14.87 0.55
C ASN A 149 16.64 -15.53 -0.22
N PHE A 150 16.96 -16.37 -1.20
CA PHE A 150 15.99 -17.22 -1.91
C PHE A 150 16.11 -18.66 -1.44
N HIS A 151 15.00 -19.38 -1.54
CA HIS A 151 14.92 -20.81 -1.25
C HIS A 151 14.63 -21.60 -2.52
N GLU A 152 15.12 -22.83 -2.59
CA GLU A 152 15.00 -23.70 -3.76
C GLU A 152 13.55 -23.86 -4.26
N HIS A 153 12.59 -24.04 -3.34
CA HIS A 153 11.18 -24.16 -3.70
C HIS A 153 10.63 -22.93 -4.44
N GLN A 154 11.15 -21.73 -4.17
CA GLN A 154 10.72 -20.50 -4.83
C GLN A 154 11.24 -20.46 -6.27
N ILE A 155 12.50 -20.87 -6.45
CA ILE A 155 13.12 -20.96 -7.77
C ILE A 155 12.39 -21.97 -8.64
N GLU A 156 12.13 -23.16 -8.09
CA GLU A 156 11.41 -24.21 -8.80
C GLU A 156 9.97 -23.79 -9.16
N HIS A 157 9.26 -23.15 -8.23
CA HIS A 157 7.94 -22.57 -8.50
C HIS A 157 7.97 -21.54 -9.65
N MET A 158 8.94 -20.61 -9.65
CA MET A 158 9.09 -19.64 -10.73
C MET A 158 9.39 -20.30 -12.08
N ARG A 159 10.20 -21.39 -12.11
CA ARG A 159 10.45 -22.16 -13.34
C ARG A 159 9.16 -22.77 -13.89
N GLN A 160 8.33 -23.36 -13.01
CA GLN A 160 7.06 -23.95 -13.40
C GLN A 160 6.07 -22.90 -13.93
N CYS A 161 6.02 -21.72 -13.30
CA CYS A 161 5.19 -20.61 -13.78
C CYS A 161 5.66 -20.09 -15.15
N LEU A 162 6.97 -19.89 -15.35
CA LEU A 162 7.52 -19.50 -16.64
C LEU A 162 7.24 -20.54 -17.73
N HIS A 163 7.34 -21.83 -17.40
CA HIS A 163 7.01 -22.91 -18.34
C HIS A 163 5.55 -22.85 -18.84
N GLN A 164 4.64 -22.30 -18.04
CA GLN A 164 3.23 -22.08 -18.41
C GLN A 164 2.97 -20.69 -19.03
N GLY A 165 4.02 -19.92 -19.35
CA GLY A 165 3.91 -18.59 -19.94
C GLY A 165 3.55 -17.48 -18.94
N GLY A 166 3.76 -17.71 -17.65
CA GLY A 166 3.67 -16.67 -16.62
C GLY A 166 4.87 -15.72 -16.65
N ILE A 167 4.68 -14.48 -16.20
CA ILE A 167 5.76 -13.51 -16.06
C ILE A 167 6.28 -13.58 -14.62
N CYS A 168 7.51 -14.08 -14.47
CA CYS A 168 8.16 -14.23 -13.17
C CYS A 168 9.34 -13.28 -13.00
N PHE A 169 9.41 -12.63 -11.84
CA PHE A 169 10.45 -11.66 -11.53
C PHE A 169 10.68 -11.56 -10.02
N VAL A 170 11.72 -10.82 -9.62
CA VAL A 170 11.99 -10.50 -8.23
C VAL A 170 12.23 -9.00 -8.07
N ILE A 171 11.64 -8.41 -7.03
CA ILE A 171 11.90 -7.03 -6.62
C ILE A 171 12.98 -7.05 -5.55
N ILE A 172 14.11 -6.39 -5.82
CA ILE A 172 15.28 -6.37 -4.97
C ILE A 172 15.53 -4.95 -4.43
N ARG A 173 15.51 -4.79 -3.11
CA ARG A 173 15.87 -3.52 -2.44
C ARG A 173 17.28 -3.57 -1.84
N PHE A 174 18.15 -2.66 -2.26
CA PHE A 174 19.41 -2.35 -1.58
C PHE A 174 19.15 -1.25 -0.55
N ALA A 175 18.66 -1.64 0.63
CA ALA A 175 18.13 -0.71 1.64
C ALA A 175 19.16 0.34 2.10
N SER A 176 20.45 0.00 2.16
CA SER A 176 21.51 0.95 2.53
C SER A 176 21.90 1.93 1.43
N LEU A 177 21.42 1.71 0.21
CA LEU A 177 21.62 2.59 -0.94
C LEU A 177 20.33 3.30 -1.36
N ASP A 178 19.19 2.91 -0.79
CA ASP A 178 17.86 3.36 -1.19
C ASP A 178 17.58 3.14 -2.70
N ARG A 179 17.94 1.95 -3.19
CA ARG A 179 17.78 1.55 -4.59
C ARG A 179 16.94 0.31 -4.71
N LEU A 180 16.11 0.27 -5.74
CA LEU A 180 15.13 -0.77 -5.99
C LEU A 180 15.26 -1.27 -7.43
N PHE A 181 15.20 -2.57 -7.63
CA PHE A 181 15.39 -3.18 -8.94
C PHE A 181 14.34 -4.26 -9.18
N LEU A 182 13.94 -4.43 -10.44
CA LEU A 182 13.17 -5.56 -10.93
C LEU A 182 14.07 -6.43 -11.81
N LEU A 183 14.36 -7.64 -11.34
CA LEU A 183 15.16 -8.62 -12.06
C LEU A 183 14.25 -9.72 -12.60
N LYS A 184 14.34 -10.04 -13.89
CA LYS A 184 13.59 -11.17 -14.48
C LYS A 184 14.03 -12.48 -13.82
N ALA A 185 13.11 -13.41 -13.62
CA ALA A 185 13.44 -14.69 -12.98
C ALA A 185 14.45 -15.51 -13.82
N THR A 186 14.44 -15.37 -15.14
CA THR A 186 15.43 -15.99 -16.04
C THR A 186 16.86 -15.57 -15.73
N ASP A 187 17.08 -14.30 -15.39
CA ASP A 187 18.40 -13.78 -15.04
C ASP A 187 18.82 -14.30 -13.65
N LEU A 188 17.88 -14.33 -12.70
CA LEU A 188 18.10 -14.92 -11.38
C LEU A 188 18.53 -16.39 -11.47
N PHE A 189 17.93 -17.18 -12.37
CA PHE A 189 18.27 -18.59 -12.56
C PHE A 189 19.73 -18.79 -12.96
N THR A 190 20.26 -17.90 -13.81
CA THR A 190 21.67 -17.96 -14.24
C THR A 190 22.62 -17.92 -13.03
N TYR A 191 22.37 -17.04 -12.07
CA TYR A 191 23.17 -16.99 -10.84
C TYR A 191 22.88 -18.14 -9.89
N TRP A 192 21.61 -18.53 -9.78
CA TRP A 192 21.19 -19.60 -8.88
C TRP A 192 21.80 -20.94 -9.25
N ASP A 193 21.79 -21.30 -10.53
CA ASP A 193 22.27 -22.59 -11.01
C ASP A 193 23.80 -22.65 -10.94
N HIS A 194 24.49 -21.60 -11.40
CA HIS A 194 25.95 -21.53 -11.35
C HIS A 194 26.52 -21.60 -9.93
N GLN A 195 25.76 -21.25 -8.89
CA GLN A 195 26.25 -21.35 -7.50
C GLN A 195 26.53 -22.80 -7.09
N GLN A 196 25.85 -23.79 -7.69
CA GLN A 196 26.05 -25.21 -7.41
C GLN A 196 27.36 -25.71 -8.05
N ASP A 197 27.75 -25.12 -9.18
CA ASP A 197 28.97 -25.43 -9.93
C ASP A 197 30.21 -24.63 -9.46
N GLY A 198 30.20 -24.13 -8.23
CA GLY A 198 31.29 -23.34 -7.65
C GLY A 198 31.28 -21.85 -8.02
N GLY A 199 30.22 -21.37 -8.66
CA GLY A 199 29.99 -19.95 -8.91
C GLY A 199 29.74 -19.11 -7.66
N ARG A 200 29.43 -17.83 -7.87
CA ARG A 200 29.23 -16.87 -6.77
C ARG A 200 27.93 -17.17 -6.02
N LYS A 201 27.95 -17.06 -4.69
CA LYS A 201 26.76 -17.18 -3.82
C LYS A 201 25.98 -15.87 -3.64
N SER A 202 26.23 -14.92 -4.53
CA SER A 202 25.61 -13.60 -4.55
C SER A 202 25.66 -13.01 -5.95
N ILE A 203 24.69 -12.15 -6.26
CA ILE A 203 24.63 -11.39 -7.50
C ILE A 203 25.27 -10.02 -7.24
N PRO A 204 26.37 -9.65 -7.92
CA PRO A 204 26.96 -8.32 -7.79
C PRO A 204 25.96 -7.21 -8.12
N LEU A 205 26.04 -6.08 -7.42
CA LEU A 205 25.21 -4.92 -7.74
C LEU A 205 25.45 -4.45 -9.18
N THR A 206 26.69 -4.50 -9.66
CA THR A 206 27.05 -4.14 -11.04
C THR A 206 26.31 -4.99 -12.08
N ASP A 207 26.10 -6.27 -11.77
CA ASP A 207 25.39 -7.18 -12.67
C ASP A 207 23.89 -6.89 -12.64
N ILE A 208 23.34 -6.62 -11.44
CA ILE A 208 21.94 -6.19 -11.27
C ILE A 208 21.70 -4.89 -12.03
N GLU A 209 22.60 -3.91 -11.95
CA GLU A 209 22.49 -2.65 -12.70
C GLU A 209 22.47 -2.82 -14.22
N GLN A 210 23.11 -3.88 -14.73
CA GLN A 210 23.19 -4.17 -16.16
C GLN A 210 21.97 -4.95 -16.67
N GLN A 211 21.40 -5.83 -15.84
CA GLN A 211 20.38 -6.79 -16.25
C GLN A 211 18.97 -6.44 -15.75
N ALA A 212 18.87 -5.80 -14.59
CA ALA A 212 17.60 -5.46 -13.95
C ALA A 212 17.13 -4.05 -14.32
N ALA A 213 15.82 -3.84 -14.34
CA ALA A 213 15.25 -2.51 -14.45
C ALA A 213 15.33 -1.81 -13.08
N GLU A 214 16.02 -0.67 -13.00
CA GLU A 214 16.02 0.16 -11.79
C GLU A 214 14.66 0.88 -11.65
N LEU A 215 13.99 0.66 -10.52
CA LEU A 215 12.69 1.23 -10.20
C LEU A 215 12.88 2.53 -9.41
N LYS A 216 12.15 3.58 -9.79
CA LYS A 216 12.13 4.86 -9.07
C LYS A 216 10.85 4.97 -8.26
N TYR A 217 10.97 5.38 -7.00
CA TYR A 217 9.79 5.65 -6.17
C TYR A 217 8.96 6.80 -6.75
N HIS A 218 7.64 6.61 -6.74
CA HIS A 218 6.64 7.61 -7.10
C HIS A 218 5.75 7.93 -5.89
N ILE A 219 4.87 8.92 -6.04
CA ILE A 219 3.89 9.26 -4.99
C ILE A 219 2.78 8.21 -4.95
N ASN A 220 2.25 7.83 -6.11
CA ASN A 220 1.15 6.88 -6.26
C ASN A 220 1.22 6.25 -7.67
N PRO A 221 1.44 4.93 -7.82
CA PRO A 221 1.82 3.98 -6.75
C PRO A 221 3.19 4.32 -6.15
N LEU A 222 3.51 3.82 -4.97
CA LEU A 222 4.81 4.07 -4.34
C LEU A 222 5.95 3.39 -5.10
N ILE A 223 5.77 2.11 -5.44
CA ILE A 223 6.67 1.31 -6.26
C ILE A 223 5.97 1.02 -7.61
N PRO A 224 6.29 1.78 -8.67
CA PRO A 224 5.68 1.65 -10.00
C PRO A 224 6.27 0.47 -10.79
N TYR A 225 6.29 -0.74 -10.22
CA TYR A 225 6.94 -1.89 -10.87
C TYR A 225 6.24 -2.35 -12.17
N LEU A 226 4.96 -2.03 -12.36
CA LEU A 226 4.24 -2.39 -13.60
C LEU A 226 4.81 -1.68 -14.83
N ASP A 227 5.40 -0.50 -14.68
CA ASP A 227 6.07 0.22 -15.78
C ASP A 227 7.22 -0.62 -16.37
N ALA A 228 7.97 -1.31 -15.50
CA ALA A 228 9.01 -2.23 -15.93
C ALA A 228 8.42 -3.51 -16.55
N ILE A 229 7.27 -3.99 -16.06
CA ILE A 229 6.57 -5.15 -16.64
C ILE A 229 6.03 -4.85 -18.04
N ASP A 230 5.54 -3.64 -18.29
CA ASP A 230 5.08 -3.24 -19.63
C ASP A 230 6.19 -3.40 -20.67
N ASN A 231 7.42 -2.98 -20.37
CA ASN A 231 8.57 -3.19 -21.26
C ASN A 231 8.82 -4.67 -21.55
N ILE A 232 8.66 -5.55 -20.54
CA ILE A 232 8.83 -6.99 -20.70
C ILE A 232 7.75 -7.57 -21.63
N ILE A 233 6.49 -7.16 -21.42
CA ILE A 233 5.36 -7.61 -22.24
C ILE A 233 5.55 -7.16 -23.70
N ASP A 234 6.01 -5.93 -23.91
CA ASP A 234 6.18 -5.35 -25.24
C ASP A 234 7.37 -5.98 -25.99
N GLU A 235 8.47 -6.30 -25.29
CA GLU A 235 9.60 -7.09 -25.83
C GLU A 235 9.15 -8.48 -26.32
N ASP A 236 8.37 -9.21 -25.51
CA ASP A 236 7.85 -10.53 -25.88
C ASP A 236 6.93 -10.46 -27.10
N SER A 237 6.11 -9.41 -27.21
CA SER A 237 5.21 -9.22 -28.35
C SER A 237 5.93 -8.91 -29.67
N SER A 238 7.16 -8.39 -29.61
CA SER A 238 7.97 -8.05 -30.78
C SER A 238 8.76 -9.25 -31.33
N SER A 239 8.80 -10.35 -30.56
CA SER A 239 9.55 -11.58 -30.90
C SER A 239 8.71 -12.63 -31.63
N HIS A 240 7.41 -12.36 -31.84
CA HIS A 240 6.43 -13.23 -32.50
C HIS A 240 5.76 -12.50 -33.66
#